data_AF-N0BES0-F1
#
_entry.id   AF-N0BES0-F1
#
_cell.length_a   1.000
_cell.length_b   1.000
_cell.length_c   1.000
_cell.angle_alpha   90.00
_cell.angle_beta   90.00
_cell.angle_gamma   90.00
#
_symmetry.space_group_name_H-M   'P 1'
#
loop_
_entity.id
_entity.type
_entity.pdbx_description
1 polymer ?
#
loop_
_entity_poly.entity_id
_entity_poly.type
_entity_poly.pdbx_seq_one_letter_code
_entity_poly.pdbx_strand_id
1 'polypeptide(L)'
;MFDSATKSSRYSISRSTNERNRHLIFEQGGFDELPESIRRHTSWQYLKSGEFKNLRPDYFKALTDIGYIIVEQTAGVFSAET
;
A
#
# COMPACT_ATOMS: atom_id res chain seq x y z
N MET A 1 11.65 -33.24 -4.23
CA MET A 1 10.70 -32.76 -3.20
C MET A 1 10.15 -31.44 -3.74
N PHE A 2 9.06 -31.50 -4.50
CA PHE A 2 8.42 -30.32 -5.07
C PHE A 2 7.13 -30.08 -4.31
N ASP A 3 7.08 -29.01 -3.52
CA ASP A 3 5.93 -28.12 -3.46
C ASP A 3 6.35 -26.81 -2.79
N SER A 4 7.07 -25.97 -3.53
CA SER A 4 7.04 -24.53 -3.25
C SER A 4 5.80 -24.01 -3.94
N ALA A 5 4.63 -24.29 -3.36
CA ALA A 5 3.41 -23.59 -3.72
C ALA A 5 3.78 -22.10 -3.67
N THR A 6 3.88 -21.46 -4.83
CA THR A 6 3.93 -20.01 -4.92
C THR A 6 2.65 -19.56 -4.24
N LYS A 7 2.74 -19.23 -2.95
CA LYS A 7 1.64 -18.70 -2.16
C LYS A 7 1.17 -17.51 -2.98
N SER A 8 0.01 -17.63 -3.61
CA SER A 8 -0.48 -16.60 -4.53
C SER A 8 -0.67 -15.34 -3.70
N SER A 9 0.31 -14.43 -3.71
CA SER A 9 0.24 -13.19 -2.97
C SER A 9 -0.97 -12.42 -3.49
N ARG A 10 -1.97 -12.26 -2.63
CA ARG A 10 -3.20 -11.57 -2.96
C ARG A 10 -3.01 -10.11 -2.60
N TYR A 11 -2.68 -9.32 -3.61
CA TYR A 11 -2.54 -7.88 -3.43
C TYR A 11 -3.90 -7.20 -3.46
N SER A 12 -4.11 -6.24 -2.56
CA SER A 12 -5.19 -5.26 -2.68
C SER A 12 -4.60 -3.86 -2.87
N ILE A 13 -5.32 -3.00 -3.57
CA ILE A 13 -4.85 -1.67 -3.94
C ILE A 13 -5.86 -0.63 -3.46
N SER A 14 -5.39 0.38 -2.76
CA SER A 14 -6.15 1.59 -2.42
C SER A 14 -5.55 2.80 -3.12
N ARG A 15 -6.37 3.56 -3.83
CA ARG A 15 -5.93 4.76 -4.55
C ARG A 15 -6.01 5.97 -3.62
N SER A 16 -5.04 6.87 -3.71
CA SER A 16 -5.14 8.17 -3.06
C SER A 16 -6.34 8.95 -3.61
N THR A 17 -7.02 9.68 -2.73
CA THR A 17 -8.15 10.54 -3.06
C THR A 17 -7.70 11.80 -3.81
N ASN A 18 -6.57 12.37 -3.41
CA ASN A 18 -6.05 13.62 -3.94
C ASN A 18 -4.94 13.42 -4.99
N GLU A 19 -4.26 12.27 -4.98
CA GLU A 19 -3.09 11.98 -5.81
C GLU A 19 -3.42 10.80 -6.72
N ARG A 20 -4.01 11.09 -7.88
CA ARG A 20 -4.51 10.06 -8.80
C ARG A 20 -3.46 9.01 -9.20
N ASN A 21 -2.18 9.33 -9.12
CA ASN A 21 -1.07 8.43 -9.44
C ASN A 21 -0.53 7.66 -8.23
N ARG A 22 -0.98 7.92 -7.01
CA ARG A 22 -0.48 7.21 -5.83
C ARG A 22 -1.42 6.12 -5.39
N HIS A 23 -0.83 4.97 -5.11
CA HIS A 23 -1.54 3.77 -4.71
C HIS A 23 -0.86 3.16 -3.49
N LEU A 24 -1.65 2.72 -2.53
CA LEU A 24 -1.20 1.89 -1.42
C LEU A 24 -1.51 0.44 -1.78
N ILE A 25 -0.48 -0.39 -1.78
CA ILE A 25 -0.55 -1.82 -2.03
C ILE A 25 -0.46 -2.56 -0.70
N PHE A 26 -1.41 -3.46 -0.47
CA PHE A 26 -1.41 -4.40 0.65
C PHE A 26 -0.99 -5.77 0.13
N GLU A 27 0.09 -6.35 0.68
CA GLU A 27 0.54 -7.71 0.30
C GLU A 27 -0.42 -8.81 0.79
N GLN A 28 -1.04 -8.61 1.95
CA GLN A 28 -2.08 -9.46 2.51
C GLN A 28 -3.16 -8.60 3.15
N GLY A 29 -4.43 -8.92 2.92
CA GLY A 29 -5.57 -8.22 3.51
C GLY A 29 -5.88 -6.88 2.86
N GLY A 30 -6.23 -5.90 3.69
CA GLY A 30 -6.57 -4.54 3.26
C GLY A 30 -6.61 -3.56 4.42
N PHE A 31 -7.18 -2.38 4.16
CA PHE A 31 -7.24 -1.29 5.15
C PHE A 31 -7.90 -1.72 6.49
N ASP A 32 -8.95 -2.52 6.41
CA ASP A 32 -9.69 -3.02 7.58
C ASP A 32 -8.94 -4.10 8.39
N GLU A 33 -7.79 -4.55 7.89
CA GLU A 33 -6.92 -5.53 8.55
C GLU A 33 -5.62 -4.89 9.09
N LEU A 34 -5.49 -3.55 9.00
CA LEU A 34 -4.33 -2.83 9.54
C LEU A 34 -4.18 -3.06 11.06
N PRO A 35 -2.98 -3.42 11.55
CA PRO A 35 -2.73 -3.64 12.98
C PRO A 35 -3.08 -2.41 13.82
N GLU A 36 -3.50 -2.65 15.06
CA GLU A 36 -3.91 -1.58 15.97
C GLU A 36 -2.76 -0.57 16.26
N SER A 37 -1.52 -1.04 16.30
CA SER A 37 -0.32 -0.19 16.43
C SER A 37 -0.22 0.86 15.32
N ILE A 38 -0.62 0.51 14.10
CA ILE A 38 -0.65 1.39 12.93
C ILE A 38 -1.88 2.32 12.98
N ARG A 39 -3.01 1.84 13.49
CA ARG A 39 -4.23 2.66 13.64
C ARG A 39 -4.12 3.73 14.71
N ARG A 40 -3.38 3.44 15.79
CA ARG A 40 -3.16 4.36 16.91
C ARG A 40 -2.13 5.44 16.60
N HIS A 41 -1.42 5.35 15.47
CA HIS A 41 -0.49 6.39 15.04
C HIS A 41 -1.24 7.62 14.53
N THR A 42 -0.73 8.83 14.81
CA THR A 42 -1.41 10.09 14.48
C THR A 42 -1.70 10.28 12.98
N SER A 43 -0.93 9.63 12.11
CA SER A 43 -1.06 9.74 10.64
C SER A 43 -2.07 8.77 10.03
N TRP A 44 -2.71 7.91 10.83
CA TRP A 44 -3.75 6.99 10.37
C TRP A 44 -4.91 7.70 9.65
N GLN A 45 -5.29 8.89 10.11
CA GLN A 45 -6.40 9.65 9.51
C GLN A 45 -6.13 10.00 8.05
N TYR A 46 -4.90 10.38 7.72
CA TYR A 46 -4.48 10.67 6.35
C TYR A 46 -4.45 9.41 5.48
N LEU A 47 -4.09 8.25 6.07
CA LEU A 47 -4.16 6.97 5.36
C LEU A 47 -5.62 6.62 5.04
N LYS A 48 -6.52 6.81 6.01
CA LYS A 48 -7.97 6.57 5.87
C LYS A 48 -8.62 7.47 4.83
N SER A 49 -8.24 8.74 4.79
CA SER A 49 -8.77 9.71 3.83
C SER A 49 -8.12 9.59 2.45
N GLY A 50 -7.11 8.74 2.27
CA GLY A 50 -6.38 8.60 1.01
C GLY A 50 -5.41 9.76 0.72
N GLU A 51 -5.00 10.52 1.73
CA GLU A 51 -4.09 11.66 1.61
C GLU A 51 -2.63 11.26 1.84
N PHE A 52 -2.08 10.44 0.95
CA PHE A 52 -0.80 9.77 1.17
C PHE A 52 0.40 10.73 1.28
N LYS A 53 0.39 11.90 0.63
CA LYS A 53 1.41 12.95 0.86
C LYS A 53 1.52 13.45 2.30
N ASN A 54 0.43 13.39 3.07
CA ASN A 54 0.38 13.93 4.43
C ASN A 54 0.86 12.88 5.46
N LEU A 55 1.22 11.68 5.01
CA LEU A 55 1.78 10.66 5.87
C LEU A 55 3.17 11.07 6.33
N ARG A 56 3.40 10.98 7.63
CA ARG A 56 4.71 11.27 8.20
C ARG A 56 5.71 10.17 7.81
N PRO A 57 7.01 10.48 7.64
CA PRO A 57 8.00 9.49 7.23
C PRO A 57 8.17 8.30 8.18
N ASP A 58 8.01 8.53 9.49
CA ASP A 58 8.02 7.48 10.52
C ASP A 58 6.86 6.48 10.34
N TYR A 59 5.67 7.01 10.03
CA TYR A 59 4.51 6.19 9.72
C TYR A 59 4.67 5.41 8.43
N PHE A 60 5.25 6.03 7.40
CA PHE A 60 5.55 5.37 6.13
C PHE A 60 6.49 4.17 6.33
N LYS A 61 7.52 4.34 7.16
CA LYS A 61 8.42 3.25 7.55
C LYS A 61 7.65 2.12 8.24
N ALA A 62 6.80 2.45 9.21
CA ALA A 62 6.01 1.45 9.93
C ALA A 62 5.05 0.66 9.01
N LEU A 63 4.49 1.28 7.96
CA LEU A 63 3.71 0.59 6.94
C LEU A 63 4.57 -0.35 6.09
N THR A 64 5.76 0.10 5.69
CA THR A 64 6.69 -0.68 4.86
C THR A 64 7.21 -1.90 5.61
N ASP A 65 7.52 -1.76 6.90
CA ASP A 65 8.03 -2.83 7.76
C ASP A 65 7.02 -4.00 7.92
N ILE A 66 5.73 -3.77 7.64
CA ILE A 66 4.67 -4.79 7.67
C ILE A 66 4.16 -5.19 6.29
N GLY A 67 4.87 -4.83 5.22
CA GLY A 67 4.57 -5.25 3.85
C GLY A 67 3.57 -4.37 3.11
N TYR A 68 3.32 -3.14 3.58
CA TYR A 68 2.47 -2.17 2.90
C TYR A 68 3.28 -1.09 2.22
N ILE A 69 3.06 -0.92 0.92
CA ILE A 69 3.92 -0.11 0.06
C ILE A 69 3.09 0.94 -0.65
N ILE A 70 3.49 2.21 -0.56
CA ILE A 70 2.90 3.26 -1.40
C ILE A 70 3.76 3.36 -2.65
N VAL A 71 3.11 3.19 -3.79
CA VAL A 71 3.71 3.32 -5.11
C VAL A 71 3.19 4.56 -5.81
N GLU A 72 4.06 5.21 -6.54
CA GLU A 72 3.70 6.27 -7.47
C GLU A 72 3.71 5.71 -8.89
N GLN A 73 2.52 5.59 -9.48
CA GLN A 73 2.32 5.20 -10.86
C GLN A 73 2.68 6.35 -11.79
N THR A 74 3.88 6.31 -12.35
CA THR A 74 4.36 7.32 -13.30
C THR A 74 3.77 7.13 -14.71
N ALA A 75 3.47 5.90 -15.12
CA ALA A 75 2.89 5.58 -16.41
C ALA A 75 1.45 5.05 -16.27
N GLY A 76 0.49 5.76 -16.86
CA GLY A 76 -0.92 5.33 -16.92
C GLY A 76 -1.21 4.33 -18.03
N VAL A 77 -0.40 4.33 -19.09
CA VAL A 77 -0.53 3.46 -20.27
C VAL A 77 0.88 3.04 -20.68
N PHE A 78 1.07 1.75 -20.93
CA PHE A 78 2.30 1.21 -21.47
C PHE A 78 1.96 0.17 -22.54
N SER A 79 2.83 0.02 -23.54
CA SER A 79 2.78 -1.07 -24.52
C SER A 79 4.03 -1.92 -24.35
N ALA A 80 3.89 -3.24 -24.37
CA ALA A 80 5.03 -4.12 -24.50
C ALA A 80 5.54 -4.02 -25.95
N GLU A 81 6.79 -3.60 -26.13
CA GLU A 81 7.50 -3.90 -27.37
C GLU A 81 7.88 -5.39 -27.32
N THR A 82 7.49 -6.12 -28.36
CA THR A 82 7.95 -7.49 -28.64
C THR A 82 9.10 -7.47 -29.63
#